data_AF-A0A7W5S753-F1
#
_entry.id   AF-A0A7W5S753-F1
#
_cell.length_a   1.000
_cell.length_b   1.000
_cell.length_c   1.000
_cell.angle_alpha   90.00
_cell.angle_beta   90.00
_cell.angle_gamma   90.00
#
_symmetry.space_group_name_H-M   'P 1'
#
loop_
_entity.id
_entity.type
_entity.pdbx_description
1 polymer ?
#
loop_
_entity_poly.entity_id
_entity_poly.type
_entity_poly.pdbx_seq_one_letter_code
_entity_poly.pdbx_strand_id
1 'polypeptide(L)' 'MGRPRKNKPRTLWDAIQYIAATGCQWAQFPDDFPPFTTVQYHFYRTRDNGLLDVAEPVA' A
#
# COMPACT_ATOMS: atom_id res chain seq x y z
N MET A 1 -0.42 8.68 25.84
CA MET A 1 0.40 9.11 24.68
C MET A 1 0.65 7.91 23.78
N GLY A 2 -0.07 7.79 22.67
CA GLY A 2 0.03 6.65 21.76
C GLY A 2 1.30 6.69 20.91
N ARG A 3 1.87 5.52 20.62
CA ARG A 3 3.08 5.38 19.80
C ARG A 3 2.92 6.14 18.48
N PRO A 4 3.80 7.10 18.14
CA PRO A 4 3.71 7.82 16.88
C PRO A 4 3.76 6.79 15.74
N ARG A 5 2.83 6.92 14.79
CA ARG A 5 2.81 6.07 13.60
C ARG A 5 4.16 6.22 12.91
N LYS A 6 4.97 5.16 12.93
CA LYS A 6 6.31 5.15 12.31
C LYS A 6 6.23 5.37 10.79
N ASN A 7 5.09 5.05 10.18
CA ASN A 7 4.94 5.04 8.74
C ASN A 7 3.92 6.12 8.35
N LYS A 8 4.36 7.09 7.55
CA LYS A 8 3.46 8.09 6.98
C LYS A 8 2.51 7.39 6.00
N PRO A 9 1.21 7.71 5.98
CA PRO A 9 0.25 7.08 5.06
C PRO A 9 0.62 7.31 3.59
N ARG A 10 1.29 8.43 3.26
CA ARG A 10 1.81 8.70 1.91
C ARG A 10 2.83 7.65 1.45
N THR A 11 3.80 7.31 2.30
CA THR A 11 4.82 6.32 1.97
C THR A 11 4.23 4.93 1.74
N LEU A 12 3.15 4.60 2.45
CA LEU A 12 2.37 3.38 2.23
C LEU A 12 1.65 3.38 0.88
N TRP A 13 1.12 4.54 0.46
CA TRP A 13 0.49 4.69 -0.85
C TRP A 13 1.51 4.65 -1.98
N ASP A 14 2.65 5.31 -1.82
CA ASP A 14 3.75 5.28 -2.78
C ASP A 14 4.26 3.85 -3.00
N ALA A 15 4.36 3.06 -1.92
CA ALA A 15 4.69 1.64 -1.97
C ALA A 15 3.67 0.80 -2.76
N ILE A 16 2.37 1.05 -2.55
CA ILE A 16 1.29 0.36 -3.28
C ILE A 16 1.35 0.72 -4.78
N GLN A 17 1.51 2.00 -5.10
CA GLN A 17 1.63 2.46 -6.49
C GLN A 17 2.88 1.91 -7.17
N TYR A 18 4.00 1.80 -6.45
CA TYR A 18 5.23 1.21 -6.96
C TYR A 18 5.00 -0.24 -7.41
N ILE A 19 4.37 -1.07 -6.57
CA ILE A 19 4.04 -2.45 -6.92
C ILE A 19 3.04 -2.52 -8.07
N ALA A 20 2.02 -1.66 -8.08
CA ALA A 20 1.04 -1.61 -9.17
C ALA A 20 1.68 -1.21 -10.52
N ALA A 21 2.65 -0.29 -10.52
CA ALA A 21 3.32 0.18 -11.72
C ALA A 21 4.41 -0.78 -12.23
N THR A 22 5.15 -1.43 -11.32
CA THR A 22 6.26 -2.33 -11.68
C THR A 22 5.87 -3.80 -11.80
N GLY A 23 4.76 -4.22 -11.17
CA GLY A 23 4.38 -5.63 -11.07
C GLY A 23 5.36 -6.50 -10.27
N CYS A 24 6.23 -5.87 -9.47
CA CYS A 24 7.30 -6.56 -8.75
C CYS A 24 6.75 -7.45 -7.62
N GLN A 25 7.42 -8.58 -7.34
CA GLN A 25 7.04 -9.47 -6.25
C GLN A 25 7.28 -8.80 -4.88
N TRP A 26 6.43 -9.10 -3.89
CA TRP A 26 6.57 -8.59 -2.51
C TRP A 26 7.95 -8.87 -1.87
N ALA A 27 8.61 -9.96 -2.26
CA ALA A 27 9.94 -10.33 -1.77
C ALA A 27 11.08 -9.50 -2.39
N GLN A 28 10.83 -8.86 -3.53
CA GLN A 28 11.79 -7.97 -4.22
C GLN A 28 11.53 -6.49 -3.90
N PHE A 29 10.75 -6.23 -2.87
CA PHE A 29 10.35 -4.90 -2.49
C PHE A 29 11.55 -4.12 -1.92
N PRO A 30 11.82 -2.87 -2.36
CA PRO A 30 13.00 -2.13 -1.93
C PRO A 30 12.99 -1.83 -0.43
N ASP A 31 14.16 -1.94 0.22
CA ASP A 31 14.34 -1.68 1.66
C ASP A 31 14.12 -0.21 2.06
N ASP A 32 14.05 0.71 1.09
CA ASP A 32 13.76 2.14 1.30
C ASP A 32 12.32 2.38 1.76
N PHE A 33 11.42 1.45 1.43
CA PHE A 33 10.02 1.50 1.82
C PHE A 33 9.77 0.79 3.16
N PRO A 34 8.64 1.10 3.83
CA PRO A 34 8.23 0.37 5.02
C PRO A 34 8.11 -1.14 4.75
N PRO A 35 8.23 -1.99 5.79
CA PRO A 35 8.22 -3.44 5.64
C PRO A 35 7.07 -3.92 4.77
N PHE A 36 7.36 -4.79 3.80
CA PHE A 36 6.37 -5.27 2.83
C PHE A 36 5.11 -5.83 3.51
N THR A 37 5.24 -6.44 4.70
CA THR A 37 4.11 -6.94 5.51
C THR A 37 3.12 -5.86 5.91
N THR A 38 3.61 -4.64 6.17
CA THR A 38 2.76 -3.48 6.48
C THR A 38 2.04 -3.01 5.22
N VAL A 39 2.76 -2.91 4.10
CA VAL A 39 2.18 -2.50 2.81
C VAL A 39 1.12 -3.50 2.35
N GLN A 40 1.42 -4.79 2.47
CA GLN A 40 0.53 -5.90 2.12
C GLN A 40 -0.75 -5.88 2.96
N TYR A 41 -0.65 -5.68 4.29
CA TYR A 41 -1.82 -5.54 5.16
C TYR A 41 -2.73 -4.39 4.72
N HIS A 42 -2.13 -3.23 4.42
CA HIS A 42 -2.88 -2.07 3.96
C HIS A 42 -3.47 -2.27 2.56
N PHE A 43 -2.74 -2.93 1.66
CA PHE A 43 -3.21 -3.24 0.31
C PHE A 43 -4.44 -4.13 0.34
N TYR A 44 -4.38 -5.28 1.03
CA TYR A 44 -5.54 -6.17 1.15
C TYR A 44 -6.71 -5.51 1.86
N ARG A 45 -6.46 -4.75 2.94
CA ARG A 45 -7.52 -3.99 3.61
C ARG A 45 -8.22 -3.00 2.67
N THR A 46 -7.46 -2.34 1.79
CA THR A 46 -8.00 -1.35 0.83
C THR A 46 -8.77 -2.04 -0.29
N ARG A 47 -8.26 -3.19 -0.77
CA ARG A 47 -8.92 -4.04 -1.76
C ARG A 47 -10.24 -4.60 -1.25
N ASP A 48 -10.23 -5.20 -0.05
CA ASP A 48 -11.40 -5.83 0.56
C ASP A 48 -12.45 -4.80 0.99
N ASN A 49 -12.04 -3.57 1.31
CA ASN A 49 -12.95 -2.46 1.56
C ASN A 49 -13.57 -1.86 0.28
N GLY A 50 -13.24 -2.36 -0.91
CA GLY A 50 -13.74 -1.79 -2.17
C GLY A 50 -13.25 -0.36 -2.43
N LEU A 51 -12.23 0.12 -1.71
CA LEU A 51 -11.72 1.49 -1.88
C LEU A 51 -11.02 1.66 -3.25
N LEU A 52 -10.55 0.55 -3.83
CA LEU A 52 -10.03 0.50 -5.21
C LEU A 52 -11.16 0.49 -6.25
N ASP A 53 -12.38 0.11 -5.88
CA ASP A 53 -13.57 0.09 -6.76
C ASP A 53 -14.12 1.51 -7.00
N VAL A 54 -13.88 2.42 -6.06
CA VAL A 54 -14.25 3.85 -6.17
C VAL A 54 -13.44 4.59 -7.25
N ALA A 55 -12.34 4.00 -7.74
CA ALA A 55 -11.52 4.58 -8.80
C ALA A 55 -12.02 4.22 -10.22
N GLU A 56 -13.02 3.34 -10.36
CA GLU A 56 -13.73 3.17 -11.63
C GLU A 56 -14.81 4.25 -11.73
N PRO A 57 -14.70 5.20 -12.68
CA PRO A 57 -15.80 6.11 -12.94
C PRO A 57 -16.97 5.29 -13.48
N VAL A 58 -18.12 5.51 -12.85
CA VAL A 58 -19.47 5.41 -13.41
C VAL A 58 -19.48 5.19 -14.95
N ALA A 59 -20.05 4.05 -15.35
CA ALA A 59 -20.56 3.87 -16.71
C ALA A 59 -21.71 4.85 -17.00
#